data_AF-A0A2V7RVF7-F1
#
_entry.id   AF-A0A2V7RVF7-F1
#
_cell.length_a   1.000
_cell.length_b   1.000
_cell.length_c   1.000
_cell.angle_alpha   90.00
_cell.angle_beta   90.00
_cell.angle_gamma   90.00
#
_symmetry.space_group_name_H-M   'P 1'
#
loop_
_entity.id
_entity.type
_entity.pdbx_description
1 polymer ?
#
loop_
_entity_poly.entity_id
_entity_poly.type
_entity_poly.pdbx_seq_one_letter_code
_entity_poly.pdbx_strand_id
1 'polypeptide(L)'
;MSLLKGLSARARSLLASRASEARMEEEFRFHIAMETDRLVAEGLSPAEAHRRALVAFGGLDHHREAMRDGRGARLLADFIGDVRYALRAMRRRPGFAIAVAVTLGVGIGVNGIVFGFVNALLFRPIPASNSEQLVGVFSVDTKTGSPGLLAYEDYVDFRDQSGAFSVTNPGNIAFMAIRPLLAVSYESTAPSSRSPV
;
A
#
# COMPACT_ATOMS: atom_id res chain seq x y z
N MET A 1 9.30 -2.63 13.67
CA MET A 1 9.52 -4.09 13.50
C MET A 1 8.52 -4.98 14.27
N SER A 2 7.32 -4.48 14.61
CA SER A 2 6.30 -5.17 15.45
C SER A 2 5.17 -5.84 14.65
N LEU A 3 4.84 -5.30 13.47
CA LEU A 3 3.72 -5.77 12.65
C LEU A 3 3.95 -7.16 12.03
N LEU A 4 5.18 -7.46 11.61
CA LEU A 4 5.54 -8.75 11.00
C LEU A 4 5.48 -9.91 12.01
N LYS A 5 5.85 -9.66 13.27
CA LYS A 5 5.74 -10.66 14.34
C LYS A 5 4.27 -10.97 14.65
N GLY A 6 3.42 -9.94 14.72
CA GLY A 6 1.97 -10.10 14.87
C GLY A 6 1.31 -10.85 13.71
N LEU A 7 1.72 -10.55 12.46
CA LEU A 7 1.24 -11.26 11.28
C LEU A 7 1.65 -12.75 11.31
N SER A 8 2.89 -13.03 11.67
CA SER A 8 3.40 -14.41 11.75
C SER A 8 2.77 -15.21 12.90
N ALA A 9 2.49 -14.57 14.04
CA ALA A 9 1.84 -15.19 15.18
C ALA A 9 0.37 -15.54 14.86
N ARG A 10 -0.33 -14.65 14.14
CA ARG A 10 -1.69 -14.89 13.66
C ARG A 10 -1.74 -15.92 12.52
N ALA A 11 -0.78 -15.92 11.60
CA ALA A 11 -0.67 -16.98 10.59
C ALA A 11 -0.40 -18.36 11.25
N ARG A 12 0.43 -18.39 12.30
CA ARG A 12 0.69 -19.60 13.08
C ARG A 12 -0.52 -20.02 13.91
N SER A 13 -1.34 -19.09 14.40
CA SER A 13 -2.59 -19.43 15.11
C SER A 13 -3.64 -20.07 14.20
N LEU A 14 -3.56 -19.87 12.88
CA LEU A 14 -4.44 -20.51 11.91
C LEU A 14 -4.02 -21.94 11.56
N LEU A 15 -2.72 -22.18 11.41
CA LEU A 15 -2.19 -23.55 11.34
C LEU A 15 -2.39 -24.29 12.68
N ALA A 16 -2.26 -23.57 13.79
CA ALA A 16 -2.59 -24.06 15.11
C ALA A 16 -4.10 -24.25 15.30
N SER A 17 -4.99 -23.53 14.60
CA SER A 17 -6.44 -23.75 14.67
C SER A 17 -6.81 -25.13 14.13
N ARG A 18 -6.22 -25.58 13.01
CA ARG A 18 -6.42 -26.96 12.54
C ARG A 18 -5.82 -28.01 13.48
N ALA A 19 -4.62 -27.74 14.00
CA ALA A 19 -4.00 -28.61 15.00
C ALA A 19 -4.72 -28.59 16.36
N SER A 20 -5.42 -27.49 16.66
CA SER A 20 -6.24 -27.29 17.85
C SER A 20 -7.56 -28.01 17.69
N GLU A 21 -8.22 -27.92 16.53
CA GLU A 21 -9.42 -28.71 16.21
C GLU A 21 -9.11 -30.21 16.29
N ALA A 22 -7.98 -30.66 15.76
CA ALA A 22 -7.55 -32.06 15.88
C ALA A 22 -7.28 -32.49 17.33
N ARG A 23 -6.63 -31.64 18.15
CA ARG A 23 -6.44 -31.91 19.59
C ARG A 23 -7.76 -31.89 20.36
N MET A 24 -8.67 -31.00 19.96
CA MET A 24 -9.98 -30.84 20.55
C MET A 24 -10.84 -32.09 20.32
N GLU A 25 -10.82 -32.62 19.09
CA GLU A 25 -11.42 -33.89 18.68
C GLU A 25 -10.84 -35.08 19.47
N GLU A 26 -9.53 -35.07 19.74
CA GLU A 26 -8.86 -36.10 20.53
C GLU A 26 -9.29 -36.06 22.00
N GLU A 27 -9.32 -34.87 22.60
CA GLU A 27 -9.79 -34.63 23.96
C GLU A 27 -11.29 -34.99 24.12
N PHE A 28 -12.09 -34.74 23.09
CA PHE A 28 -13.49 -35.14 23.03
C PHE A 28 -13.69 -36.65 23.07
N ARG A 29 -12.96 -37.38 22.23
CA ARG A 29 -13.03 -38.85 22.22
C ARG A 29 -12.57 -39.42 23.55
N PHE A 30 -11.52 -38.84 24.15
CA PHE A 30 -11.04 -39.25 25.45
C PHE A 30 -12.12 -39.08 26.54
N HIS A 31 -12.82 -37.94 26.57
CA HIS A 31 -13.89 -37.72 27.54
C HIS A 31 -15.11 -38.64 27.32
N ILE A 32 -15.53 -38.86 26.07
CA ILE A 32 -16.63 -39.77 25.77
C ILE A 32 -16.28 -41.20 26.18
N ALA A 33 -15.05 -41.65 25.93
CA ALA A 33 -14.57 -42.97 26.34
C ALA A 33 -14.55 -43.09 27.87
N MET A 34 -13.99 -42.11 28.58
CA MET A 34 -13.92 -42.10 30.04
C MET A 34 -15.32 -42.16 30.69
N GLU A 35 -16.28 -41.37 30.18
CA GLU A 35 -17.66 -41.38 30.71
C GLU A 35 -18.40 -42.68 30.35
N THR A 36 -18.12 -43.24 29.18
CA THR A 36 -18.63 -44.57 28.79
C THR A 36 -18.14 -45.63 29.79
N ASP A 37 -16.85 -45.65 30.09
CA ASP A 37 -16.26 -46.63 31.03
C ASP A 37 -16.80 -46.46 32.46
N ARG A 38 -17.00 -45.21 32.89
CA ARG A 38 -17.62 -44.89 34.19
C ARG A 38 -19.04 -45.45 34.29
N LEU A 39 -19.87 -45.23 33.27
CA LEU A 39 -21.26 -45.72 33.21
C LEU A 39 -21.32 -47.25 33.12
N VAL A 40 -20.37 -47.88 32.44
CA VAL A 40 -20.23 -49.35 32.43
C VAL A 40 -19.88 -49.87 33.83
N ALA A 41 -18.95 -49.21 34.54
CA ALA A 41 -18.61 -49.56 35.92
C ALA A 41 -19.79 -49.38 36.89
N GLU A 42 -20.69 -48.44 36.62
CA GLU A 42 -21.96 -48.24 37.34
C GLU A 42 -23.04 -49.27 36.97
N GLY A 43 -22.75 -50.21 36.06
CA GLY A 43 -23.60 -51.36 35.74
C GLY A 43 -24.44 -51.22 34.46
N LEU A 44 -24.21 -50.19 33.64
CA LEU A 44 -24.89 -50.08 32.35
C LEU A 44 -24.26 -50.99 31.30
N SER A 45 -25.08 -51.46 30.35
CA SER A 45 -24.56 -52.13 29.16
C SER A 45 -23.68 -51.17 28.33
N PRO A 46 -22.59 -51.65 27.69
CA PRO A 46 -21.67 -50.79 26.93
C PRO A 46 -22.36 -49.93 25.86
N ALA A 47 -23.37 -50.48 25.19
CA ALA A 47 -24.13 -49.77 24.16
C ALA A 47 -25.01 -48.64 24.74
N GLU A 48 -25.54 -48.81 25.95
CA GLU A 48 -26.35 -47.79 26.63
C GLU A 48 -25.48 -46.73 27.30
N ALA A 49 -24.36 -47.15 27.91
CA ALA A 49 -23.35 -46.26 28.48
C ALA A 49 -22.80 -45.28 27.44
N HIS A 50 -22.43 -45.79 26.25
CA HIS A 50 -21.92 -44.96 25.17
C HIS A 50 -22.96 -43.96 24.65
N ARG A 51 -24.22 -44.41 24.52
CA ARG A 51 -25.32 -43.57 24.07
C ARG A 51 -25.60 -42.43 25.04
N ARG A 52 -25.58 -42.71 26.35
CA ARG A 52 -25.72 -41.68 27.40
C ARG A 52 -24.54 -40.72 27.45
N ALA A 53 -23.31 -41.22 27.29
CA ALA A 53 -22.12 -40.37 27.22
C ALA A 53 -22.22 -39.38 26.04
N LEU A 54 -22.66 -39.83 24.86
CA LEU A 54 -22.88 -38.95 23.70
C LEU A 54 -23.98 -37.90 23.93
N VAL A 55 -25.08 -38.26 24.61
CA VAL A 55 -26.16 -37.30 24.92
C VAL A 55 -25.72 -36.24 25.94
N ALA A 56 -24.99 -36.66 26.98
CA ALA A 56 -24.39 -35.73 27.94
C ALA A 56 -23.37 -34.80 27.27
N PHE A 57 -22.59 -35.34 26.32
CA PHE A 57 -21.58 -34.58 25.58
C PHE A 57 -22.18 -33.58 24.59
N GLY A 58 -23.24 -33.96 23.85
CA GLY A 58 -23.93 -33.07 22.89
C GLY A 58 -24.50 -31.80 23.52
N GLY A 59 -24.78 -31.81 24.83
CA GLY A 59 -25.13 -30.60 25.59
C GLY A 59 -23.95 -29.65 25.84
N LEU A 60 -22.71 -30.16 25.88
CA LEU A 60 -21.48 -29.37 26.08
C LEU A 60 -20.99 -28.69 24.78
N ASP A 61 -21.30 -29.23 23.61
CA ASP A 61 -20.91 -28.62 22.32
C ASP A 61 -21.52 -27.22 22.12
N HIS A 62 -22.70 -26.97 22.68
CA HIS A 62 -23.34 -25.65 22.67
C HIS A 62 -22.50 -24.56 23.38
N HIS A 63 -21.71 -24.92 24.39
CA HIS A 63 -20.80 -24.00 25.08
C HIS A 63 -19.51 -23.71 24.29
N ARG A 64 -19.14 -24.61 23.36
CA ARG A 64 -18.00 -24.43 22.45
C ARG A 64 -18.30 -23.44 21.35
N GLU A 65 -19.53 -23.41 20.84
CA GLU A 65 -19.98 -22.44 19.84
C GLU A 65 -19.97 -21.00 20.37
N ALA A 66 -20.34 -20.81 21.65
CA ALA A 66 -20.27 -19.50 22.31
C ALA A 66 -18.83 -19.00 22.52
N MET A 67 -17.87 -19.91 22.74
CA MET A 67 -16.43 -19.58 22.82
C MET A 67 -15.76 -19.43 21.43
N ARG A 68 -16.44 -19.84 20.36
CA ARG A 68 -15.95 -19.76 18.97
C ARG A 68 -16.13 -18.37 18.35
N ASP A 69 -16.58 -17.38 19.11
CA ASP A 69 -16.68 -15.97 18.70
C ASP A 69 -15.29 -15.27 18.60
N GLY A 70 -14.27 -16.03 18.20
CA GLY A 70 -12.95 -15.57 17.77
C GLY A 70 -13.01 -15.02 16.34
N ARG A 71 -13.87 -14.02 16.09
CA ARG A 71 -14.14 -13.42 14.76
C ARG A 71 -12.85 -13.09 14.00
N GLY A 72 -11.80 -12.63 14.68
CA GLY A 72 -10.52 -12.30 14.07
C GLY A 72 -9.73 -13.50 13.53
N ALA A 73 -9.80 -14.67 14.18
CA ALA A 73 -9.15 -15.88 13.67
C ALA A 73 -9.92 -16.44 12.47
N ARG A 74 -11.25 -16.41 12.51
CA ARG A 74 -12.08 -16.88 11.39
C ARG A 74 -11.89 -16.04 10.12
N LEU A 75 -11.95 -14.70 10.24
CA LEU A 75 -11.73 -13.81 9.09
C LEU A 75 -10.35 -14.02 8.44
N LEU A 76 -9.33 -14.28 9.26
CA LEU A 76 -7.99 -14.53 8.76
C LEU A 76 -7.87 -15.92 8.11
N ALA A 77 -8.56 -16.93 8.65
CA ALA A 77 -8.64 -18.27 8.06
C ALA A 77 -9.29 -18.23 6.68
N ASP A 78 -10.42 -17.53 6.58
CA ASP A 78 -11.19 -17.35 5.35
C ASP A 78 -10.35 -16.60 4.31
N PHE A 79 -9.68 -15.51 4.71
CA PHE A 79 -8.77 -14.76 3.83
C PHE A 79 -7.61 -15.63 3.29
N ILE A 80 -6.99 -16.47 4.13
CA ILE A 80 -5.93 -17.39 3.66
C ILE A 80 -6.51 -18.43 2.69
N GLY A 81 -7.73 -18.92 2.95
CA GLY A 81 -8.47 -19.79 2.05
C GLY A 81 -8.64 -19.16 0.66
N ASP A 82 -9.13 -17.93 0.63
CA ASP A 82 -9.36 -17.15 -0.59
C ASP A 82 -8.06 -16.87 -1.34
N VAL A 83 -7.00 -16.46 -0.65
CA VAL A 83 -5.68 -16.23 -1.26
C VAL A 83 -5.12 -17.51 -1.89
N ARG A 84 -5.23 -18.65 -1.20
CA ARG A 84 -4.75 -19.94 -1.72
C ARG A 84 -5.57 -20.37 -2.95
N TYR A 85 -6.88 -20.14 -2.91
CA TYR A 85 -7.77 -20.40 -4.03
C TYR A 85 -7.43 -19.51 -5.23
N ALA A 86 -7.26 -18.20 -5.02
CA ALA A 86 -6.87 -17.24 -6.05
C ALA A 86 -5.52 -17.60 -6.67
N LEU A 87 -4.52 -17.97 -5.87
CA LEU A 87 -3.22 -18.44 -6.37
C LEU A 87 -3.35 -19.69 -7.24
N ARG A 88 -4.18 -20.66 -6.82
CA ARG A 88 -4.44 -21.86 -7.62
C ARG A 88 -5.18 -21.53 -8.91
N ALA A 89 -6.12 -20.59 -8.89
CA ALA A 89 -6.83 -20.12 -10.08
C ALA A 89 -5.88 -19.41 -11.07
N MET A 90 -4.99 -18.54 -10.59
CA MET A 90 -3.97 -17.89 -11.41
C MET A 90 -3.03 -18.90 -12.07
N ARG A 91 -2.61 -19.96 -11.35
CA ARG A 91 -1.79 -21.05 -11.92
C ARG A 91 -2.52 -21.89 -12.97
N ARG A 92 -3.85 -21.98 -12.90
CA ARG A 92 -4.66 -22.68 -13.90
C ARG A 92 -4.85 -21.87 -15.20
N ARG A 93 -4.77 -20.54 -15.13
CA ARG A 93 -4.94 -19.63 -16.28
C ARG A 93 -3.81 -18.58 -16.32
N PRO A 94 -2.56 -18.99 -16.60
CA PRO A 94 -1.39 -18.12 -16.50
C PRO A 94 -1.43 -16.95 -17.49
N GLY A 95 -1.97 -17.14 -18.70
CA GLY A 95 -2.02 -16.07 -19.71
C GLY A 95 -2.83 -14.85 -19.25
N PHE A 96 -4.02 -15.06 -18.68
CA PHE A 96 -4.83 -13.99 -18.13
C PHE A 96 -4.15 -13.32 -16.92
N ALA A 97 -3.57 -14.11 -16.02
CA ALA A 97 -2.88 -13.59 -14.85
C ALA A 97 -1.68 -12.70 -15.24
N ILE A 98 -0.90 -13.10 -16.25
CA ILE A 98 0.21 -12.31 -16.78
C ILE A 98 -0.29 -11.01 -17.39
N ALA A 99 -1.33 -11.04 -18.23
CA ALA A 99 -1.87 -9.84 -18.85
C ALA A 99 -2.33 -8.80 -17.81
N VAL A 100 -3.05 -9.26 -16.77
CA VAL A 100 -3.47 -8.41 -15.65
C VAL A 100 -2.25 -7.88 -14.89
N ALA A 101 -1.27 -8.73 -14.57
CA ALA A 101 -0.07 -8.33 -13.85
C ALA A 101 0.75 -7.27 -14.61
N VAL A 102 0.91 -7.43 -15.92
CA VAL A 102 1.59 -6.45 -16.78
C VAL A 102 0.84 -5.13 -16.80
N THR A 103 -0.48 -5.17 -16.98
CA THR A 103 -1.33 -3.96 -17.01
C THR A 103 -1.23 -3.18 -15.71
N LEU A 104 -1.35 -3.86 -14.57
CA LEU A 104 -1.19 -3.26 -13.24
C LEU A 104 0.23 -2.75 -13.03
N GLY A 105 1.24 -3.53 -13.41
CA GLY A 105 2.65 -3.16 -13.29
C GLY A 105 3.00 -1.90 -14.05
N VAL A 106 2.50 -1.76 -15.29
CA VAL A 106 2.68 -0.55 -16.10
C VAL A 106 2.01 0.65 -15.43
N GLY A 107 0.76 0.53 -14.99
CA GLY A 107 0.06 1.64 -14.33
C GLY A 107 0.77 2.12 -13.05
N ILE A 108 1.25 1.19 -12.22
CA ILE A 108 2.00 1.51 -11.00
C ILE A 108 3.36 2.14 -11.35
N GLY A 109 4.08 1.56 -12.32
CA GLY A 109 5.40 2.02 -12.75
C GLY A 109 5.38 3.42 -13.34
N VAL A 110 4.43 3.71 -14.23
CA VAL A 110 4.26 5.03 -14.85
C VAL A 110 4.00 6.09 -13.78
N ASN A 111 3.09 5.81 -12.83
CA ASN A 111 2.81 6.73 -11.73
C ASN A 111 4.05 6.98 -10.86
N GLY A 112 4.83 5.94 -10.56
CA GLY A 112 6.09 6.05 -9.84
C GLY A 112 7.14 6.90 -10.56
N ILE A 113 7.27 6.71 -11.89
CA ILE A 113 8.21 7.48 -12.72
C ILE A 113 7.82 8.95 -12.78
N VAL A 114 6.54 9.25 -13.03
CA VAL A 114 6.04 10.63 -13.09
C VAL A 114 6.28 11.33 -11.76
N PHE A 115 5.92 10.68 -10.64
CA PHE A 115 6.15 11.27 -9.32
C PHE A 115 7.65 11.43 -9.02
N GLY A 116 8.48 10.46 -9.40
CA GLY A 116 9.93 10.54 -9.27
C GLY A 116 10.51 11.71 -10.06
N PHE A 117 10.04 11.94 -11.28
CA PHE A 117 10.46 13.05 -12.13
C PHE A 117 10.01 14.39 -11.54
N VAL A 118 8.75 14.50 -11.13
CA VAL A 118 8.22 15.69 -10.43
C VAL A 118 9.02 15.97 -9.17
N ASN A 119 9.34 14.94 -8.38
CA ASN A 119 10.14 15.10 -7.17
C ASN A 119 11.58 15.54 -7.47
N ALA A 120 12.20 14.97 -8.50
CA ALA A 120 13.55 15.36 -8.92
C ALA A 120 13.60 16.79 -9.45
N LEU A 121 12.54 17.26 -10.12
CA LEU A 121 12.51 18.58 -10.74
C LEU A 121 11.97 19.69 -9.85
N LEU A 122 10.95 19.42 -9.02
CA LEU A 122 10.30 20.44 -8.21
C LEU A 122 10.80 20.46 -6.76
N PHE A 123 11.16 19.32 -6.19
CA PHE A 123 11.42 19.20 -4.76
C PHE A 123 12.89 18.96 -4.40
N ARG A 124 13.73 18.53 -5.35
CA ARG A 124 15.15 18.34 -5.10
C ARG A 124 15.89 19.67 -5.28
N PRO A 125 16.57 20.19 -4.23
CA PRO A 125 17.33 21.42 -4.36
C PRO A 125 18.43 21.22 -5.40
N ILE A 126 18.53 22.15 -6.33
CA ILE A 126 19.57 22.16 -7.36
C ILE A 126 20.92 22.16 -6.64
N PRO A 127 21.81 21.17 -6.89
CA PRO A 127 23.15 21.14 -6.29
C PRO A 127 24.04 22.20 -6.98
N ALA A 128 23.71 23.47 -6.76
CA ALA A 128 24.51 24.60 -7.16
C ALA A 128 25.43 24.96 -5.99
N SER A 129 26.74 25.04 -6.26
CA SER A 129 27.75 25.34 -5.24
C SER A 129 27.56 26.72 -4.59
N ASN A 130 26.83 27.64 -5.25
CA ASN A 130 26.46 28.96 -4.76
C ASN A 130 24.97 29.24 -5.07
N SER A 131 24.05 28.71 -4.25
CA SER A 131 22.60 28.83 -4.47
C SER A 131 22.10 30.28 -4.54
N GLU A 132 22.77 31.21 -3.86
CA GLU A 132 22.47 32.65 -3.86
C GLU A 132 22.82 33.38 -5.17
N GLN A 133 23.54 32.73 -6.09
CA GLN A 133 23.89 33.29 -7.40
C GLN A 133 22.99 32.75 -8.52
N LEU A 134 21.96 31.97 -8.19
CA LEU A 134 21.02 31.43 -9.16
C LEU A 134 20.03 32.52 -9.61
N VAL A 135 20.00 32.79 -10.91
CA VAL A 135 19.08 33.75 -11.53
C VAL A 135 18.21 33.07 -12.60
N GLY A 136 16.94 33.48 -12.65
CA GLY A 136 16.00 33.03 -13.66
C GLY A 136 16.04 33.88 -14.90
N VAL A 137 16.28 33.25 -16.05
CA VAL A 137 16.21 33.91 -17.35
C VAL A 137 14.92 33.48 -18.03
N PHE A 138 14.09 34.46 -18.36
CA PHE A 138 12.83 34.25 -19.07
C PHE A 138 12.81 35.19 -20.28
N SER A 139 12.27 34.72 -21.40
CA SER A 139 11.94 35.60 -22.51
C SER A 139 10.66 36.38 -22.16
N VAL A 140 10.53 37.62 -22.63
CA VAL A 140 9.30 38.39 -22.47
C VAL A 140 8.82 38.75 -23.87
N ASP A 141 7.59 38.39 -24.19
CA ASP A 141 6.97 38.83 -25.43
C ASP A 141 6.80 40.36 -25.39
N THR A 142 7.52 41.05 -26.25
CA THR A 142 7.53 42.52 -26.35
C THR A 142 6.16 43.13 -26.67
N LYS A 143 5.22 42.36 -27.20
CA LYS A 143 3.86 42.82 -27.55
C LYS A 143 2.87 42.61 -26.41
N THR A 144 2.99 41.49 -25.70
CA THR A 144 2.02 41.10 -24.66
C THR A 144 2.55 41.25 -23.23
N GLY A 145 3.84 41.54 -23.06
CA GLY A 145 4.51 41.61 -21.76
C GLY A 145 4.57 40.27 -21.02
N SER A 146 4.17 39.18 -21.67
CA SER A 146 4.00 37.88 -21.03
C SER A 146 5.32 37.11 -21.00
N PRO A 147 5.66 36.43 -19.88
CA PRO A 147 6.81 35.55 -19.82
C PRO A 147 6.65 34.39 -20.81
N GLY A 148 7.61 34.24 -21.71
CA GLY A 148 7.73 33.15 -22.67
C GLY A 148 8.75 32.10 -22.25
N LEU A 149 8.65 30.91 -22.84
CA LEU A 149 9.70 29.90 -22.76
C LEU A 149 10.93 30.41 -23.51
N LEU A 150 12.08 30.45 -22.85
CA LEU A 150 13.35 30.76 -23.48
C LEU A 150 13.81 29.53 -24.28
N ALA A 151 14.10 29.70 -25.57
CA ALA A 151 14.70 28.62 -26.34
C ALA A 151 16.13 28.36 -25.84
N TYR A 152 16.61 27.13 -25.95
CA TYR A 152 17.98 26.80 -25.55
C TYR A 152 19.02 27.62 -26.33
N GLU A 153 18.74 27.90 -27.60
CA GLU A 153 19.60 28.71 -28.48
C GLU A 153 19.73 30.15 -27.96
N ASP A 154 18.62 30.78 -27.55
CA ASP A 154 18.63 32.12 -26.96
C ASP A 154 19.52 32.16 -25.70
N TYR A 155 19.47 31.11 -24.87
CA TYR A 155 20.34 31.02 -23.69
C TYR A 155 21.82 30.98 -24.06
N VAL A 156 22.20 30.21 -25.08
CA VAL A 156 23.59 30.10 -25.53
C VAL A 156 24.10 31.46 -26.01
N ASP A 157 23.28 32.17 -26.77
CA ASP A 157 23.60 33.53 -27.24
C ASP A 157 23.76 34.51 -26.08
N PHE A 158 22.84 34.51 -25.11
CA PHE A 158 22.96 35.35 -23.91
C PHE A 158 24.20 35.03 -23.09
N ARG A 159 24.55 33.74 -22.95
CA ARG A 159 25.76 33.30 -22.23
C ARG A 159 27.03 33.82 -22.92
N ASP A 160 27.11 33.65 -24.24
CA ASP A 160 28.32 33.94 -25.01
C ASP A 160 28.54 35.46 -25.22
N GLN A 161 27.46 36.25 -25.21
CA GLN A 161 27.54 37.71 -25.43
C GLN A 161 27.61 38.54 -24.15
N SER A 162 26.98 38.12 -23.05
CA SER A 162 26.84 39.00 -21.87
C SER A 162 28.07 39.05 -20.97
N GLY A 163 28.93 38.02 -20.98
CA GLY A 163 30.06 37.88 -20.06
C GLY A 163 29.70 37.83 -18.57
N ALA A 164 28.40 37.91 -18.23
CA ALA A 164 27.87 37.98 -16.87
C ALA A 164 27.67 36.59 -16.24
N PHE A 165 27.75 35.54 -17.05
CA PHE A 165 27.55 34.15 -16.61
C PHE A 165 28.88 33.38 -16.62
N SER A 166 29.31 32.92 -15.45
CA SER A 166 30.43 31.99 -15.35
C SER A 166 29.95 30.57 -15.68
N VAL A 167 30.62 29.91 -16.63
CA VAL A 167 30.26 28.56 -17.08
C VAL A 167 30.32 27.58 -15.90
N THR A 168 29.16 27.16 -15.42
CA THR A 168 29.04 26.02 -14.52
C THR A 168 28.40 24.88 -15.32
N ASN A 169 29.19 23.83 -15.55
CA ASN A 169 28.87 22.49 -16.06
C ASN A 169 27.58 22.32 -16.91
N PRO A 170 27.66 21.90 -18.19
CA PRO A 170 26.49 21.77 -19.09
C PRO A 170 25.35 20.86 -18.59
N GLY A 171 25.58 20.02 -17.57
CA GLY A 171 24.55 19.19 -16.95
C GLY A 171 23.57 19.92 -16.01
N ASN A 172 23.80 21.20 -15.67
CA ASN A 172 23.02 21.93 -14.65
C ASN A 172 22.10 23.03 -15.21
N ILE A 173 22.08 23.24 -16.53
CA ILE A 173 21.37 24.39 -17.16
C ILE A 173 19.92 24.03 -17.53
N ALA A 174 19.59 22.74 -17.60
CA ALA A 174 18.20 22.33 -17.80
C ALA A 174 17.43 22.44 -16.48
N PHE A 175 16.21 22.98 -16.54
CA PHE A 175 15.17 22.98 -15.49
C PHE A 175 14.96 24.23 -14.64
N MET A 176 15.28 25.42 -15.16
CA MET A 176 14.65 26.66 -14.68
C MET A 176 13.45 27.07 -15.54
N ALA A 177 12.54 26.13 -15.85
CA ALA A 177 11.37 26.40 -16.68
C ALA A 177 10.06 25.75 -16.17
N ILE A 178 9.99 25.36 -14.89
CA ILE A 178 8.78 24.78 -14.30
C ILE A 178 8.32 25.57 -13.06
N ARG A 179 8.14 26.88 -13.19
CA ARG A 179 7.18 27.66 -12.38
C ARG A 179 6.50 28.77 -13.18
N PRO A 180 5.48 28.49 -14.01
CA PRO A 180 4.50 29.52 -14.33
C PRO A 180 3.08 29.22 -13.82
N LEU A 181 2.75 28.01 -13.36
CA LEU A 181 1.33 27.63 -13.22
C LEU A 181 0.63 28.00 -11.90
N LEU A 182 1.32 28.55 -10.90
CA LEU A 182 0.71 28.89 -9.60
C LEU A 182 0.81 30.38 -9.21
N ALA A 183 1.41 31.24 -10.04
CA ALA A 183 1.62 32.65 -9.70
C ALA A 183 0.72 33.65 -10.44
N VAL A 184 -0.12 33.21 -11.40
CA VAL A 184 -0.93 34.12 -12.24
C VAL A 184 -2.23 34.60 -11.57
N SER A 185 -2.55 34.16 -10.35
CA SER A 185 -3.84 34.50 -9.72
C SER A 185 -3.81 35.55 -8.59
N TYR A 186 -2.72 36.30 -8.36
CA TYR A 186 -2.70 37.27 -7.25
C TYR A 186 -2.53 38.75 -7.61
N GLU A 187 -2.17 39.13 -8.83
CA GLU A 187 -1.87 40.55 -9.14
C GLU A 187 -3.02 41.32 -9.83
N SER A 188 -4.20 40.73 -10.01
CA SER A 188 -5.33 41.36 -10.74
C SER A 188 -6.45 41.90 -9.86
N THR A 189 -6.14 42.39 -8.64
CA THR A 189 -7.09 43.18 -7.83
C THR A 189 -6.34 44.19 -6.96
N ALA A 190 -5.76 45.22 -7.58
CA ALA A 190 -5.45 46.46 -6.89
C ALA A 190 -6.06 47.64 -7.69
N PRO A 191 -7.03 48.38 -7.14
CA PRO A 191 -7.66 49.49 -7.86
C PRO A 191 -6.68 50.66 -7.98
N SER A 192 -6.55 51.17 -9.19
CA SER A 192 -5.75 52.35 -9.52
C SER A 192 -6.28 53.60 -8.81
N SER A 193 -5.61 54.05 -7.76
CA SER A 193 -5.78 55.40 -7.22
C SER A 193 -5.05 56.39 -8.13
N ARG A 194 -5.76 56.96 -9.11
CA ARG A 194 -5.37 58.22 -9.75
C ARG A 194 -6.21 59.34 -9.14
N SER A 195 -5.57 60.22 -8.39
CA SER A 195 -6.06 61.59 -8.16
C SER A 195 -5.36 62.53 -9.14
N PRO A 196 -6.06 63.35 -9.94
CA PRO A 196 -5.44 64.43 -10.69
C PRO A 196 -5.42 65.71 -9.84
N VAL A 197 -4.28 66.40 -9.90
CA VAL A 197 -4.01 67.84 -9.65
C VAL A 197 -4.67 68.48 -8.43
#